data_AF-A0A125Q8T8-F1
#
_entry.id   AF-A0A125Q8T8-F1
#
_cell.length_a   1.000
_cell.length_b   1.000
_cell.length_c   1.000
_cell.angle_alpha   90.00
_cell.angle_beta   90.00
_cell.angle_gamma   90.00
#
_symmetry.space_group_name_H-M   'P 1'
#
loop_
_entity.id
_entity.type
_entity.pdbx_description
1 polymer ?
#
loop_
_entity_poly.entity_id
_entity_poly.type
_entity_poly.pdbx_seq_one_letter_code
_entity_poly.pdbx_strand_id
1 'polypeptide(L)'
;MLVAFTCNRAHQSDIGGGAAGTYNPKAEEIFHEGLRIPVVKLVSQGEVQHDLWRLVLLNSRTPDLLDGDLRAMLGSTEIGAKRLPDIARPMGAEGLNGLFASLLDWAEEEFVAAIRKLTPVTYTGEDFFDHDCFETIDARVKTVITVRPDGLLVDFAGTSPQMRGFKNSSLANTRSAVLFGLISFLGAHIPRNDGVFRRVRIEAPEGSLVNAKPAPVT
;
A
#
# COMPACT_ATOMS: atom_id res chain seq x y z
N MET A 1 -1.57 -18.71 21.57
CA MET A 1 -2.68 -17.96 20.93
C MET A 1 -2.09 -16.75 20.23
N LEU A 2 -2.37 -16.58 18.94
CA LEU A 2 -1.97 -15.40 18.17
C LEU A 2 -3.05 -14.32 18.36
N VAL A 3 -2.65 -13.10 18.71
CA VAL A 3 -3.59 -12.00 19.01
C VAL A 3 -3.45 -10.79 18.09
N ALA A 4 -2.28 -10.60 17.47
CA ALA A 4 -1.99 -9.49 16.58
C ALA A 4 -0.67 -9.72 15.84
N PHE A 5 -0.42 -8.90 14.82
CA PHE A 5 0.85 -8.81 14.11
C PHE A 5 1.44 -7.41 14.28
N THR A 6 2.77 -7.34 14.33
CA THR A 6 3.52 -6.10 14.22
C THR A 6 4.20 -6.07 12.86
N CYS A 7 3.96 -5.01 12.10
CA CYS A 7 4.39 -4.93 10.71
C CYS A 7 5.32 -3.74 10.52
N ASN A 8 6.30 -3.91 9.64
CA ASN A 8 7.12 -2.82 9.13
C ASN A 8 7.24 -2.93 7.60
N ARG A 9 7.28 -1.79 6.93
CA ARG A 9 7.53 -1.68 5.50
C ARG A 9 8.53 -0.56 5.28
N ALA A 10 9.66 -0.89 4.66
CA ALA A 10 10.68 0.06 4.25
C ALA A 10 10.83 0.01 2.73
N HIS A 11 11.32 1.11 2.15
CA HIS A 11 11.74 1.16 0.75
C HIS A 11 13.23 0.86 0.68
N GLN A 12 13.61 0.00 -0.26
CA GLN A 12 14.96 -0.47 -0.45
C GLN A 12 15.56 0.26 -1.64
N SER A 13 16.83 0.63 -1.54
CA SER A 13 17.54 1.37 -2.59
C SER A 13 17.68 0.60 -3.90
N ASP A 14 17.72 -0.73 -3.86
CA ASP A 14 17.84 -1.60 -5.02
C ASP A 14 17.17 -2.95 -4.75
N ILE A 15 16.35 -3.41 -5.70
CA ILE A 15 15.61 -4.67 -5.64
C ILE A 15 16.01 -5.63 -6.77
N GLY A 16 17.14 -5.36 -7.43
CA GLY A 16 17.60 -6.07 -8.62
C GLY A 16 16.96 -5.56 -9.91
N GLY A 17 16.61 -6.48 -10.81
CA GLY A 17 15.92 -6.14 -12.06
C GLY A 17 16.81 -5.52 -13.13
N GLY A 18 16.18 -4.94 -14.15
CA GLY A 18 16.84 -4.45 -15.37
C GLY A 18 17.54 -3.09 -15.26
N ALA A 19 17.36 -2.36 -14.16
CA ALA A 19 17.98 -1.06 -13.91
C ALA A 19 18.48 -0.95 -12.47
N ALA A 20 19.52 -0.13 -12.25
CA ALA A 20 19.94 0.22 -10.89
C ALA A 20 18.90 1.14 -10.24
N GLY A 21 18.54 0.87 -8.98
CA GLY A 21 17.46 1.55 -8.29
C GLY A 21 16.16 0.73 -8.26
N THR A 22 15.03 1.39 -8.06
CA THR A 22 13.70 0.73 -8.02
C THR A 22 12.84 0.97 -9.25
N TYR A 23 13.13 2.03 -10.03
CA TYR A 23 12.33 2.44 -11.19
C TYR A 23 13.04 2.06 -12.49
N ASN A 24 12.46 1.14 -13.27
CA ASN A 24 13.02 0.72 -14.56
C ASN A 24 12.19 1.27 -15.73
N PRO A 25 12.60 2.38 -16.38
CA PRO A 25 11.86 2.96 -17.51
C PRO A 25 11.82 2.07 -18.75
N LYS A 26 12.65 1.02 -18.81
CA LYS A 26 12.66 0.03 -19.90
C LYS A 26 11.94 -1.26 -19.53
N ALA A 27 11.25 -1.32 -18.40
CA ALA A 27 10.45 -2.48 -18.04
C ALA A 27 9.21 -2.59 -18.94
N GLU A 28 9.03 -3.76 -19.55
CA GLU A 28 7.85 -4.10 -20.37
C GLU A 28 7.06 -5.24 -19.72
N GLU A 29 7.75 -6.04 -18.89
CA GLU A 29 7.18 -7.12 -18.12
C GLU A 29 7.56 -6.94 -16.66
N ILE A 30 6.67 -7.38 -15.76
CA ILE A 30 6.90 -7.33 -14.31
C ILE A 30 8.19 -8.06 -13.86
N PHE A 31 8.74 -8.95 -14.70
CA PHE A 31 10.00 -9.65 -14.43
C PHE A 31 11.24 -8.76 -14.60
N HIS A 32 11.11 -7.62 -15.30
CA HIS A 32 12.19 -6.64 -15.45
C HIS A 32 12.37 -5.77 -14.20
N GLU A 33 11.48 -5.88 -13.21
CA GLU A 33 11.43 -5.07 -11.99
C GLU A 33 12.13 -5.70 -10.78
N GLY A 34 12.83 -6.82 -11.02
CA GLY A 34 13.63 -7.47 -9.99
C GLY A 34 12.87 -8.52 -9.19
N LEU A 35 13.26 -8.67 -7.92
CA LEU A 35 12.88 -9.83 -7.14
C LEU A 35 11.41 -9.78 -6.69
N ARG A 36 10.63 -10.78 -7.12
CA ARG A 36 9.22 -10.95 -6.71
C ARG A 36 9.13 -12.00 -5.61
N ILE A 37 9.05 -11.54 -4.36
CA ILE A 37 9.02 -12.42 -3.18
C ILE A 37 7.55 -12.68 -2.79
N PRO A 38 7.05 -13.93 -2.84
CA PRO A 38 5.74 -14.26 -2.28
C PRO A 38 5.77 -14.19 -0.75
N VAL A 39 4.61 -14.35 -0.09
CA VAL A 39 4.60 -14.44 1.38
C VAL A 39 5.35 -15.69 1.82
N VAL A 40 6.56 -15.51 2.35
CA VAL A 40 7.44 -16.57 2.82
C VAL A 40 7.98 -16.25 4.21
N LYS A 41 8.25 -17.30 4.98
CA LYS A 41 8.76 -17.17 6.34
C LYS A 41 10.28 -17.02 6.31
N LEU A 42 10.79 -15.84 6.63
CA LEU A 42 12.22 -15.53 6.69
C LEU A 42 12.89 -15.97 8.00
N VAL A 43 12.15 -15.94 9.12
CA VAL A 43 12.63 -16.36 10.44
C VAL A 43 11.69 -17.43 10.98
N SER A 44 12.24 -18.55 11.41
CA SER A 44 11.48 -19.68 11.95
C SER A 44 12.08 -20.10 13.28
N GLN A 45 11.27 -20.11 14.35
CA GLN A 45 11.74 -20.47 15.70
C GLN A 45 12.94 -19.64 16.18
N GLY A 46 12.98 -18.35 15.80
CA GLY A 46 14.08 -17.44 16.14
C GLY A 46 15.28 -17.53 15.19
N GLU A 47 15.34 -18.53 14.30
CA GLU A 47 16.44 -18.74 13.38
C GLU A 47 16.15 -18.16 11.99
N VAL A 48 17.13 -17.45 11.43
CA VAL A 48 17.05 -16.89 10.08
C VAL A 48 17.21 -18.01 9.05
N GLN A 49 16.34 -18.03 8.05
CA GLN A 49 16.46 -18.89 6.87
C GLN A 49 17.57 -18.34 5.97
N HIS A 50 18.82 -18.72 6.25
CA HIS A 50 20.01 -18.15 5.61
C HIS A 50 20.03 -18.30 4.09
N ASP A 51 19.49 -19.38 3.53
CA ASP A 51 19.42 -19.56 2.08
C ASP A 51 18.50 -18.52 1.42
N LEU A 52 17.35 -18.24 2.04
CA LEU A 52 16.44 -17.20 1.57
C LEU A 52 17.05 -15.81 1.75
N TRP A 53 17.70 -15.55 2.89
CA TRP A 53 18.41 -14.29 3.13
C TRP A 53 19.47 -14.05 2.06
N ARG A 54 20.31 -15.05 1.78
CA ARG A 54 21.35 -14.99 0.75
C ARG A 54 20.77 -14.82 -0.64
N LEU A 55 19.67 -15.52 -0.96
CA LEU A 55 18.99 -15.37 -2.25
C LEU A 55 18.51 -13.92 -2.45
N VAL A 56 17.93 -13.30 -1.43
CA VAL A 56 17.48 -11.90 -1.49
C VAL A 56 18.67 -10.96 -1.68
N LEU A 57 19.72 -11.08 -0.86
CA LEU A 57 20.90 -10.21 -0.96
C LEU A 57 21.63 -10.36 -2.31
N LEU A 58 21.73 -11.58 -2.85
CA LEU A 58 22.41 -11.85 -4.12
C LEU A 58 21.77 -11.11 -5.30
N ASN A 59 20.47 -10.79 -5.20
CA ASN A 59 19.73 -10.10 -6.25
C ASN A 59 19.78 -8.57 -6.12
N SER A 60 20.58 -8.02 -5.21
CA SER A 60 20.73 -6.57 -5.04
C SER A 60 22.12 -6.09 -5.45
N ARG A 61 22.19 -4.89 -6.04
CA ARG A 61 23.45 -4.17 -6.31
C ARG A 61 24.06 -3.55 -5.05
N THR A 62 23.26 -3.41 -3.99
CA THR A 62 23.65 -2.82 -2.70
C THR A 62 23.37 -3.79 -1.53
N PRO A 63 23.95 -5.01 -1.56
CA PRO A 63 23.62 -6.07 -0.60
C PRO A 63 23.90 -5.67 0.85
N ASP A 64 24.94 -4.87 1.12
CA ASP A 64 25.27 -4.41 2.47
C ASP A 64 24.20 -3.44 3.03
N LEU A 65 23.62 -2.59 2.17
CA LEU A 65 22.52 -1.70 2.56
C LEU A 65 21.25 -2.51 2.79
N LEU A 66 20.96 -3.45 1.89
CA LEU A 66 19.79 -4.33 2.02
C LEU A 66 19.86 -5.22 3.28
N ASP A 67 21.04 -5.75 3.64
CA ASP A 67 21.24 -6.49 4.88
C ASP A 67 20.94 -5.60 6.11
N GLY A 68 21.43 -4.37 6.10
CA GLY A 68 21.12 -3.37 7.13
C GLY A 68 19.62 -3.10 7.26
N ASP A 69 18.94 -2.85 6.14
CA ASP A 69 17.50 -2.61 6.11
C ASP A 69 16.71 -3.82 6.63
N LEU A 70 17.00 -5.04 6.16
CA LEU A 70 16.31 -6.24 6.62
C LEU A 70 16.48 -6.49 8.12
N ARG A 71 17.69 -6.25 8.66
CA ARG A 71 17.94 -6.34 10.11
C ARG A 71 17.19 -5.28 10.89
N ALA A 72 17.16 -4.04 10.39
CA ALA A 72 16.40 -2.95 11.00
C ALA A 72 14.90 -3.26 11.00
N MET A 73 14.39 -3.81 9.89
CA MET A 73 13.00 -4.23 9.78
C MET A 73 12.66 -5.31 10.81
N LEU A 74 13.45 -6.40 10.89
CA LEU A 74 13.26 -7.45 11.89
C LEU A 74 13.32 -6.89 13.31
N GLY A 75 14.33 -6.09 13.62
CA GLY A 75 14.52 -5.47 14.94
C GLY A 75 13.32 -4.60 15.35
N SER A 76 12.79 -3.78 14.44
CA SER A 76 11.62 -2.95 14.70
C SER A 76 10.36 -3.77 15.02
N THR A 77 10.11 -4.85 14.28
CA THR A 77 8.96 -5.72 14.51
C THR A 77 9.10 -6.54 15.80
N GLU A 78 10.32 -6.98 16.12
CA GLU A 78 10.62 -7.70 17.36
C GLU A 78 10.37 -6.83 18.60
N ILE A 79 10.72 -5.53 18.54
CA ILE A 79 10.40 -4.58 19.63
C ILE A 79 8.88 -4.50 19.82
N GLY A 80 8.12 -4.39 18.74
CA GLY A 80 6.66 -4.41 18.80
C GLY A 80 6.13 -5.69 19.42
N ALA A 81 6.62 -6.85 18.96
CA ALA A 81 6.22 -8.16 19.45
C ALA A 81 6.53 -8.38 20.94
N LYS A 82 7.60 -7.75 21.46
CA LYS A 82 7.95 -7.76 22.90
C LYS A 82 7.06 -6.86 23.75
N ARG A 83 6.63 -5.70 23.22
CA ARG A 83 5.85 -4.72 23.97
C ARG A 83 4.35 -4.99 23.94
N LEU A 84 3.83 -5.55 22.86
CA LEU A 84 2.40 -5.80 22.70
C LEU A 84 1.80 -6.70 23.80
N PRO A 85 2.50 -7.74 24.30
CA PRO A 85 2.05 -8.54 25.43
C PRO A 85 1.79 -7.73 26.71
N ASP A 86 2.53 -6.66 26.97
CA ASP A 86 2.35 -5.84 28.17
C ASP A 86 1.01 -5.09 28.15
N ILE A 87 0.52 -4.76 26.95
CA ILE A 87 -0.80 -4.17 26.72
C ILE A 87 -1.88 -5.26 26.69
N ALA A 88 -1.58 -6.40 26.05
CA ALA A 88 -2.55 -7.46 25.81
C ALA A 88 -2.88 -8.28 27.07
N ARG A 89 -1.89 -8.58 27.92
CA ARG A 89 -2.06 -9.47 29.08
C ARG A 89 -3.12 -8.98 30.08
N PRO A 90 -3.16 -7.69 30.47
CA PRO A 90 -4.18 -7.20 31.40
C PRO A 90 -5.60 -7.25 30.83
N MET A 91 -5.77 -7.15 29.51
CA MET A 91 -7.08 -7.11 28.84
C MET A 91 -7.61 -8.50 28.45
N GLY A 92 -6.72 -9.49 28.34
CA GLY A 92 -7.03 -10.78 27.73
C GLY A 92 -7.34 -10.65 26.23
N ALA A 93 -7.61 -11.79 25.60
CA ALA A 93 -7.85 -11.85 24.15
C ALA A 93 -9.10 -11.08 23.73
N GLU A 94 -10.19 -11.28 24.48
CA GLU A 94 -11.50 -10.68 24.19
C GLU A 94 -11.44 -9.16 24.37
N GLY A 95 -10.84 -8.68 25.48
CA GLY A 95 -10.67 -7.26 25.71
C GLY A 95 -9.80 -6.57 24.66
N LEU A 96 -8.74 -7.24 24.18
CA LEU A 96 -7.90 -6.70 23.11
C LEU A 96 -8.64 -6.65 21.76
N ASN A 97 -9.41 -7.68 21.42
CA ASN A 97 -10.24 -7.67 20.22
C ASN A 97 -11.32 -6.57 20.28
N GLY A 98 -11.92 -6.37 21.45
CA GLY A 98 -12.83 -5.26 21.72
C GLY A 98 -12.15 -3.90 21.50
N LEU A 99 -10.92 -3.73 22.01
CA LEU A 99 -10.13 -2.50 21.78
C LEU A 99 -9.88 -2.26 20.29
N PHE A 100 -9.48 -3.28 19.54
CA PHE A 100 -9.26 -3.13 18.09
C PHE A 100 -10.55 -2.76 17.35
N ALA A 101 -11.68 -3.39 17.70
CA ALA A 101 -12.98 -3.02 17.15
C ALA A 101 -13.29 -1.54 17.43
N SER A 102 -13.17 -1.11 18.69
CA SER A 102 -13.41 0.29 19.09
C SER A 102 -12.48 1.28 18.38
N LEU A 103 -11.22 0.94 18.13
CA LEU A 103 -10.28 1.80 17.40
C LEU A 103 -10.65 1.96 15.92
N LEU A 104 -11.23 0.92 15.32
CA LEU A 104 -11.72 0.99 13.94
C LEU A 104 -13.05 1.77 13.89
N ASP A 105 -13.95 1.55 14.85
CA ASP A 105 -15.23 2.26 14.94
C ASP A 105 -15.01 3.77 15.17
N TRP A 106 -14.09 4.12 16.08
CA TRP A 106 -13.70 5.51 16.30
C TRP A 106 -13.13 6.18 15.03
N ALA A 107 -12.25 5.48 14.30
CA ALA A 107 -11.69 6.01 13.06
C ALA A 107 -12.74 6.22 11.96
N GLU A 108 -13.71 5.31 11.89
CA GLU A 108 -14.86 5.43 11.01
C GLU A 108 -15.72 6.65 11.38
N GLU A 109 -16.02 6.86 12.66
CA GLU A 109 -16.79 8.00 13.17
C GLU A 109 -16.11 9.34 12.87
N GLU A 110 -14.81 9.47 13.15
CA GLU A 110 -14.02 10.68 12.86
C GLU A 110 -14.04 11.00 11.36
N PHE A 111 -13.89 9.98 10.52
CA PHE A 111 -13.93 10.15 9.07
C PHE A 111 -15.32 10.57 8.57
N VAL A 112 -16.39 9.95 9.06
CA VAL A 112 -17.77 10.35 8.73
C VAL A 112 -18.04 11.78 9.19
N ALA A 113 -17.59 12.15 10.39
CA ALA A 113 -17.73 13.52 10.91
C ALA A 113 -17.02 14.54 10.02
N ALA A 114 -15.87 14.19 9.44
CA ALA A 114 -15.17 15.03 8.48
C ALA A 114 -15.91 15.12 7.13
N ILE A 115 -16.40 13.99 6.59
CA ILE A 115 -17.18 13.96 5.34
C ILE A 115 -18.46 14.79 5.44
N ARG A 116 -19.16 14.75 6.58
CA ARG A 116 -20.41 15.51 6.79
C ARG A 116 -20.24 17.03 6.66
N LYS A 117 -19.02 17.54 6.76
CA LYS A 117 -18.71 18.97 6.56
C LYS A 117 -18.57 19.33 5.08
N LEU A 118 -18.44 18.34 4.19
CA LEU A 118 -18.36 18.53 2.75
C LEU A 118 -19.75 18.73 2.15
N THR A 119 -19.81 19.45 1.03
CA THR A 119 -21.04 19.56 0.24
C THR A 119 -21.33 18.22 -0.44
N PRO A 120 -22.55 17.66 -0.34
CA PRO A 120 -22.91 16.38 -0.94
C PRO A 120 -23.13 16.51 -2.44
N VAL A 121 -22.02 16.56 -3.19
CA VAL A 121 -22.00 16.65 -4.65
C VAL A 121 -21.01 15.65 -5.24
N THR A 122 -21.00 15.55 -6.57
CA THR A 122 -20.02 14.75 -7.30
C THR A 122 -18.93 15.66 -7.86
N TYR A 123 -17.68 15.32 -7.57
CA TYR A 123 -16.48 15.97 -8.08
C TYR A 123 -15.86 15.09 -9.17
N THR A 124 -15.29 15.71 -10.20
CA THR A 124 -14.54 15.00 -11.25
C THR A 124 -13.15 15.63 -11.37
N GLY A 125 -12.12 14.78 -11.40
CA GLY A 125 -10.74 15.16 -11.68
C GLY A 125 -10.15 14.24 -12.74
N GLU A 126 -9.33 14.80 -13.62
CA GLU A 126 -8.59 14.06 -14.63
C GLU A 126 -7.15 14.59 -14.63
N ASP A 127 -6.19 13.68 -14.77
CA ASP A 127 -4.78 14.00 -14.99
C ASP A 127 -4.21 13.11 -16.09
N PHE A 128 -3.20 13.61 -16.80
CA PHE A 128 -2.77 13.08 -18.09
C PHE A 128 -1.31 12.62 -18.07
N PHE A 129 -1.02 11.62 -18.90
CA PHE A 129 0.31 11.15 -19.23
C PHE A 129 0.50 11.27 -20.74
N ASP A 130 1.59 11.92 -21.12
CA ASP A 130 1.97 12.20 -22.51
C ASP A 130 2.96 11.17 -23.09
N HIS A 131 3.41 10.21 -22.29
CA HIS A 131 4.41 9.22 -22.67
C HIS A 131 4.27 7.97 -21.80
N ASP A 132 4.65 6.78 -22.29
CA ASP A 132 4.62 5.53 -21.52
C ASP A 132 6.02 4.97 -21.18
N CYS A 133 7.04 5.78 -21.42
CA CYS A 133 8.48 5.47 -21.38
C CYS A 133 9.06 4.84 -22.66
N PHE A 134 8.22 4.51 -23.64
CA PHE A 134 8.63 4.02 -24.96
C PHE A 134 8.21 4.95 -26.09
N GLU A 135 6.97 5.42 -26.04
CA GLU A 135 6.39 6.30 -27.05
C GLU A 135 5.49 7.37 -26.42
N THR A 136 5.24 8.42 -27.20
CA THR A 136 4.22 9.43 -26.87
C THR A 136 2.85 8.77 -26.91
N ILE A 137 2.09 8.95 -25.85
CA ILE A 137 0.72 8.44 -25.72
C ILE A 137 -0.18 9.57 -25.20
N ASP A 138 -1.50 9.38 -25.33
CA ASP A 138 -2.48 10.19 -24.63
C ASP A 138 -3.25 9.28 -23.67
N ALA A 139 -2.76 9.19 -22.43
CA ALA A 139 -3.43 8.44 -21.39
C ALA A 139 -3.85 9.34 -20.24
N ARG A 140 -4.87 8.92 -19.51
CA ARG A 140 -5.40 9.66 -18.37
C ARG A 140 -5.77 8.77 -17.23
N VAL A 141 -5.69 9.32 -16.03
CA VAL A 141 -6.40 8.83 -14.85
C VAL A 141 -7.58 9.74 -14.61
N LYS A 142 -8.78 9.17 -14.67
CA LYS A 142 -10.03 9.86 -14.38
C LYS A 142 -10.55 9.37 -13.04
N THR A 143 -10.92 10.31 -12.18
CA THR A 143 -11.53 10.01 -10.88
C THR A 143 -12.81 10.81 -10.70
N VAL A 144 -13.89 10.13 -10.37
CA VAL A 144 -15.17 10.72 -9.98
C VAL A 144 -15.39 10.40 -8.52
N ILE A 145 -15.53 11.43 -7.68
CA ILE A 145 -15.78 11.27 -6.25
C ILE A 145 -17.20 11.75 -5.95
N THR A 146 -18.09 10.84 -5.57
CA THR A 146 -19.43 11.17 -5.09
C THR A 146 -19.43 11.21 -3.56
N VAL A 147 -19.68 12.39 -3.01
CA VAL A 147 -19.81 12.60 -1.57
C VAL A 147 -21.24 12.25 -1.12
N ARG A 148 -21.35 11.36 -0.14
CA ARG A 148 -22.63 10.97 0.50
C ARG A 148 -22.58 11.23 2.00
N PRO A 149 -23.73 11.34 2.68
CA PRO A 149 -23.77 11.62 4.13
C PRO A 149 -23.06 10.59 5.01
N ASP A 150 -22.86 9.37 4.49
CA ASP A 150 -22.32 8.22 5.20
C ASP A 150 -21.04 7.65 4.56
N GLY A 151 -20.47 8.30 3.54
CA GLY A 151 -19.24 7.82 2.89
C GLY A 151 -18.94 8.45 1.53
N LEU A 152 -17.95 7.88 0.86
CA LEU A 152 -17.48 8.30 -0.45
C LEU A 152 -17.51 7.12 -1.44
N LEU A 153 -17.95 7.41 -2.66
CA LEU A 153 -17.69 6.55 -3.82
C LEU A 153 -16.59 7.21 -4.64
N VAL A 154 -15.51 6.48 -4.90
CA VAL A 154 -14.39 6.87 -5.75
C VAL A 154 -14.40 5.94 -6.96
N ASP A 155 -14.85 6.45 -8.10
CA ASP A 155 -14.99 5.72 -9.35
C ASP A 155 -13.92 6.17 -10.36
N PHE A 156 -13.16 5.19 -10.86
CA PHE A 156 -12.11 5.40 -11.86
C PHE A 156 -12.54 5.04 -13.29
N ALA A 157 -13.84 4.85 -13.54
CA ALA A 157 -14.38 4.66 -14.88
C ALA A 157 -13.92 5.77 -15.84
N GLY A 158 -13.43 5.36 -17.01
CA GLY A 158 -12.85 6.26 -18.01
C GLY A 158 -11.34 6.52 -17.86
N THR A 159 -10.69 5.93 -16.85
CA THR A 159 -9.22 5.81 -16.79
C THR A 159 -8.71 4.93 -17.93
N SER A 160 -7.58 5.32 -18.53
CA SER A 160 -6.98 4.61 -19.65
C SER A 160 -6.56 3.18 -19.28
N PRO A 161 -6.45 2.27 -20.28
CA PRO A 161 -5.82 0.97 -20.10
C PRO A 161 -4.42 1.08 -19.51
N GLN A 162 -3.97 0.02 -18.83
CA GLN A 162 -2.58 -0.10 -18.38
C GLN A 162 -1.60 0.15 -19.53
N MET A 163 -0.50 0.83 -19.26
CA MET A 163 0.53 1.14 -20.25
C MET A 163 1.63 0.09 -20.31
N ARG A 164 2.44 0.12 -21.37
CA ARG A 164 3.56 -0.82 -21.56
C ARG A 164 4.64 -0.65 -20.48
N GLY A 165 4.97 0.60 -20.13
CA GLY A 165 5.97 0.91 -19.11
C GLY A 165 5.49 0.79 -17.67
N PHE A 166 6.36 1.16 -16.74
CA PHE A 166 6.21 0.93 -15.29
C PHE A 166 5.19 1.81 -14.55
N LYS A 167 4.59 2.80 -15.20
CA LYS A 167 3.67 3.76 -14.55
C LYS A 167 2.25 3.20 -14.43
N ASN A 168 2.13 1.92 -14.09
CA ASN A 168 0.88 1.26 -13.72
C ASN A 168 0.79 1.12 -12.20
N SER A 169 -0.43 0.96 -11.70
CA SER A 169 -0.69 0.76 -10.28
C SER A 169 -1.52 -0.50 -10.06
N SER A 170 -1.08 -1.31 -9.09
CA SER A 170 -1.92 -2.37 -8.54
C SER A 170 -3.12 -1.77 -7.79
N LEU A 171 -4.22 -2.53 -7.67
CA LEU A 171 -5.38 -2.07 -6.91
C LEU A 171 -5.03 -1.71 -5.45
N ALA A 172 -4.10 -2.44 -4.84
CA ALA A 172 -3.64 -2.17 -3.47
C ALA A 172 -2.95 -0.80 -3.36
N ASN A 173 -2.08 -0.47 -4.31
CA ASN A 173 -1.42 0.84 -4.36
C ASN A 173 -2.43 1.96 -4.62
N THR A 174 -3.37 1.76 -5.55
CA THR A 174 -4.45 2.71 -5.83
C THR A 174 -5.32 2.98 -4.60
N ARG A 175 -5.68 1.94 -3.84
CA ARG A 175 -6.42 2.11 -2.58
C ARG A 175 -5.64 2.95 -1.57
N SER A 176 -4.33 2.72 -1.45
CA SER A 176 -3.46 3.53 -0.59
C SER A 176 -3.38 4.98 -1.05
N ALA A 177 -3.28 5.23 -2.36
CA ALA A 177 -3.22 6.58 -2.93
C ALA A 177 -4.52 7.36 -2.71
N VAL A 178 -5.67 6.72 -2.88
CA VAL A 178 -6.98 7.32 -2.57
C VAL A 178 -7.05 7.72 -1.10
N LEU A 179 -6.71 6.82 -0.17
CA LEU A 179 -6.75 7.13 1.25
C LEU A 179 -5.78 8.27 1.61
N PHE A 180 -4.57 8.23 1.05
CA PHE A 180 -3.59 9.29 1.25
C PHE A 180 -4.12 10.65 0.79
N GLY A 181 -4.73 10.73 -0.39
CA GLY A 181 -5.36 11.95 -0.90
C GLY A 181 -6.48 12.45 0.00
N LEU A 182 -7.39 11.55 0.43
CA LEU A 182 -8.51 11.89 1.30
C LEU A 182 -8.05 12.38 2.67
N ILE A 183 -7.14 11.67 3.35
CA ILE A 183 -6.62 12.08 4.66
C ILE A 183 -5.84 13.40 4.57
N SER A 184 -5.06 13.58 3.50
CA SER A 184 -4.31 14.83 3.30
C SER A 184 -5.24 16.02 3.10
N PHE A 185 -6.37 15.83 2.44
CA PHE A 185 -7.39 16.86 2.24
C PHE A 185 -8.23 17.13 3.49
N LEU A 186 -8.74 16.08 4.14
CA LEU A 186 -9.63 16.19 5.30
C LEU A 186 -8.89 16.64 6.58
N GLY A 187 -7.59 16.37 6.65
CA GLY A 187 -6.68 16.88 7.68
C GLY A 187 -6.01 15.80 8.52
N ALA A 188 -4.91 16.19 9.17
CA ALA A 188 -4.02 15.26 9.87
C ALA A 188 -4.63 14.55 11.09
N HIS A 189 -5.76 15.04 11.60
CA HIS A 189 -6.50 14.47 12.73
C HIS A 189 -7.22 13.16 12.40
N ILE A 190 -7.47 12.88 11.11
CA ILE A 190 -8.12 11.63 10.69
C ILE A 190 -7.22 10.44 11.08
N PRO A 191 -7.77 9.43 11.80
CA PRO A 191 -7.00 8.26 12.19
C PRO A 191 -6.50 7.46 10.98
N ARG A 192 -5.33 6.83 11.09
CA ARG A 192 -4.68 6.10 10.00
C ARG A 192 -4.83 4.59 10.18
N ASN A 193 -6.06 4.09 10.06
CA ASN A 193 -6.37 2.66 10.14
C ASN A 193 -7.54 2.28 9.22
N ASP A 194 -7.85 0.98 9.15
CA ASP A 194 -8.87 0.43 8.26
C ASP A 194 -10.32 0.85 8.56
N GLY A 195 -10.58 1.46 9.72
CA GLY A 195 -11.88 2.04 10.04
C GLY A 195 -12.29 3.11 9.03
N VAL A 196 -11.33 3.91 8.56
CA VAL A 196 -11.56 4.92 7.51
C VAL A 196 -12.00 4.28 6.19
N PHE A 197 -11.41 3.14 5.81
CA PHE A 197 -11.73 2.45 4.56
C PHE A 197 -13.16 1.92 4.51
N ARG A 198 -13.79 1.65 5.65
CA ARG A 198 -15.17 1.12 5.71
C ARG A 198 -16.20 2.02 5.02
N ARG A 199 -15.90 3.33 4.90
CA ARG A 199 -16.77 4.33 4.27
C ARG A 199 -16.25 4.85 2.93
N VAL A 200 -15.22 4.21 2.36
CA VAL A 200 -14.67 4.56 1.05
C VAL A 200 -14.83 3.37 0.11
N ARG A 201 -15.78 3.46 -0.81
CA ARG A 201 -15.94 2.47 -1.89
C ARG A 201 -15.09 2.91 -3.08
N ILE A 202 -14.22 2.03 -3.55
CA ILE A 202 -13.34 2.27 -4.70
C ILE A 202 -13.71 1.32 -5.83
N GLU A 203 -14.00 1.89 -6.99
CA GLU A 203 -14.29 1.15 -8.22
C GLU A 203 -13.22 1.48 -9.26
N ALA A 204 -12.50 0.46 -9.69
CA ALA A 204 -11.38 0.61 -10.62
C ALA A 204 -11.45 -0.48 -11.69
N PRO A 205 -11.62 -0.12 -12.98
CA PRO A 205 -11.69 -1.10 -14.06
C PRO A 205 -10.43 -1.97 -14.12
N GLU A 206 -10.60 -3.29 -14.13
CA GLU A 206 -9.47 -4.23 -14.25
C GLU A 206 -8.75 -4.04 -15.59
N GLY A 207 -7.41 -4.05 -15.58
CA GLY A 207 -6.57 -3.78 -16.74
C GLY A 207 -6.40 -2.30 -17.06
N SER A 208 -6.81 -1.40 -16.17
CA SER A 208 -6.54 0.04 -16.28
C SER A 208 -5.23 0.44 -15.58
N LEU A 209 -4.77 1.68 -15.81
CA LEU A 209 -3.61 2.25 -15.12
C LEU A 209 -3.67 2.16 -13.59
N VAL A 210 -4.89 2.12 -13.02
CA VAL A 210 -5.12 2.12 -11.56
C VAL A 210 -5.55 0.76 -11.01
N ASN A 211 -5.67 -0.26 -11.86
CA ASN A 211 -5.95 -1.65 -11.46
C ASN A 211 -5.39 -2.59 -12.53
N ALA A 212 -4.06 -2.57 -12.67
CA ALA A 212 -3.38 -3.30 -13.72
C ALA A 212 -3.43 -4.82 -13.50
N LYS A 213 -3.56 -5.56 -14.60
CA LYS A 213 -3.15 -6.98 -14.68
C LYS A 213 -1.61 -7.06 -14.61
N PRO A 214 -0.98 -8.23 -14.50
CA PRO A 214 0.48 -8.31 -14.39
C PRO A 214 1.16 -7.43 -15.44
N ALA A 215 1.83 -6.39 -14.95
CA ALA A 215 2.47 -5.32 -15.68
C ALA A 215 3.61 -4.78 -14.82
N PRO A 216 4.55 -4.05 -15.41
CA PRO A 216 5.48 -3.22 -14.66
C PRO A 216 4.73 -2.18 -13.79
N VAL A 217 5.05 -2.11 -12.49
CA VAL A 217 4.43 -1.23 -11.47
C VAL A 217 5.44 -0.54 -10.53
N THR A 218 6.75 -0.67 -10.76
CA THR A 218 7.80 -0.17 -9.85
C THR A 218 8.64 0.93 -10.41
#